data_AF-A0A973EGL1-F1
#
_entry.id   AF-A0A973EGL1-F1
#
_cell.length_a   1.000
_cell.length_b   1.000
_cell.length_c   1.000
_cell.angle_alpha   90.00
_cell.angle_beta   90.00
_cell.angle_gamma   90.00
#
_symmetry.space_group_name_H-M   'P 1'
#
loop_
_entity.id
_entity.type
_entity.pdbx_description
1 polymer ?
#
loop_
_entity_poly.entity_id
_entity_poly.type
_entity_poly.pdbx_seq_one_letter_code
_entity_poly.pdbx_strand_id
1 'polypeptide(L)'
;MTIRLYNTLSRSKEVFEPLDPERVTLYACGPTVYNYAHIGNARPAVIFELLARVLARRFKEVVYARNITDVDDKINASAAAENVPIEVISGRYTQAYHDDMGALGVRLPTIEPLATEHIPQMISMIERLIASGHAYAAEGHVLFAIDSYAAYGALSRRTMDDMVAGARVEVAPYKRNAGDFVLWKPSVDPQPGWDSPWGWGRPGWHLECSAMAAEHLGETIDIHGGGQDLVFPHHENEIAQSVCVHGGKPFARYWMHNGFVTVDKEKMSKSLGNTMIVHELIQHFPGEALRYVLLSAHYRQPLDWSEQAIQQAQRTLDRMYAVLRDALSTVPDLQASEPGAAFIAALEDDLATPDALAELNTLARKLGGALGADADEDLIRTL
;
A
#
# COMPACT_ATOMS: atom_id res chain seq x y z
N MET A 1 9.66 21.16 13.04
CA MET A 1 10.28 19.83 12.89
C MET A 1 10.11 19.40 11.44
N THR A 2 10.97 18.53 10.95
CA THR A 2 11.13 18.22 9.53
C THR A 2 10.77 16.75 9.32
N ILE A 3 9.86 16.45 8.39
CA ILE A 3 9.48 15.08 8.06
C ILE A 3 10.67 14.40 7.41
N ARG A 4 10.97 13.17 7.84
CA ARG A 4 12.02 12.34 7.26
C ARG A 4 11.44 10.99 6.88
N LEU A 5 11.74 10.50 5.68
CA LEU A 5 11.25 9.22 5.18
C LEU A 5 12.42 8.36 4.70
N TYR A 6 12.35 7.05 4.95
CA TYR A 6 13.29 6.11 4.37
C TYR A 6 12.95 5.86 2.90
N ASN A 7 13.88 6.23 2.02
CA ASN A 7 13.74 6.04 0.58
C ASN A 7 14.39 4.70 0.18
N THR A 8 13.57 3.79 -0.34
CA THR A 8 14.03 2.46 -0.76
C THR A 8 15.04 2.53 -1.90
N LEU A 9 14.93 3.54 -2.76
CA LEU A 9 15.85 3.73 -3.88
C LEU A 9 17.27 4.07 -3.38
N SER A 10 17.40 5.05 -2.47
CA SER A 10 18.71 5.45 -1.93
C SER A 10 19.21 4.57 -0.79
N ARG A 11 18.31 3.84 -0.13
CA ARG A 11 18.54 3.09 1.12
C ARG A 11 18.91 3.96 2.31
N SER A 12 18.43 5.19 2.34
CA SER A 12 18.71 6.13 3.41
C SER A 12 17.45 6.89 3.86
N LYS A 13 17.52 7.44 5.08
CA LYS A 13 16.47 8.29 5.62
C LYS A 13 16.73 9.73 5.21
N GLU A 14 15.90 10.24 4.33
CA GLU A 14 16.01 11.55 3.69
C GLU A 14 15.03 12.54 4.32
N VAL A 15 15.33 13.83 4.20
CA VAL A 15 14.33 14.88 4.46
C VAL A 15 13.29 14.81 3.36
N PHE A 16 12.01 14.82 3.73
CA PHE A 16 10.91 14.85 2.77
C PHE A 16 10.67 16.28 2.28
N GLU A 17 10.83 16.48 0.97
CA GLU A 17 10.55 17.74 0.30
C GLU A 17 9.64 17.44 -0.90
N PRO A 18 8.39 17.94 -0.92
CA PRO A 18 7.49 17.69 -2.04
C PRO A 18 7.95 18.42 -3.31
N LEU A 19 7.44 17.99 -4.45
CA LEU A 19 7.62 18.63 -5.76
C LEU A 19 6.93 19.97 -5.80
N ASP A 20 5.74 20.05 -5.21
CA ASP A 20 4.99 21.27 -4.99
C ASP A 20 4.85 21.51 -3.47
N PRO A 21 5.37 22.61 -2.91
CA PRO A 21 5.22 22.94 -1.48
C PRO A 21 3.77 23.01 -0.99
N GLU A 22 2.80 23.27 -1.87
CA GLU A 22 1.39 23.37 -1.52
C GLU A 22 0.61 22.06 -1.69
N ARG A 23 1.15 21.09 -2.44
CA ARG A 23 0.47 19.83 -2.81
C ARG A 23 1.41 18.63 -2.77
N VAL A 24 1.08 17.67 -1.92
CA VAL A 24 1.77 16.36 -1.85
C VAL A 24 0.97 15.30 -2.60
N THR A 25 1.65 14.50 -3.41
CA THR A 25 1.09 13.35 -4.14
C THR A 25 1.61 12.03 -3.57
N LEU A 26 0.70 11.16 -3.16
CA LEU A 26 0.99 9.84 -2.61
C LEU A 26 0.22 8.79 -3.40
N TYR A 27 0.92 7.83 -4.00
CA TYR A 27 0.31 6.63 -4.58
C TYR A 27 0.72 5.41 -3.75
N ALA A 28 -0.23 4.57 -3.36
CA ALA A 28 0.06 3.27 -2.77
C ALA A 28 -0.66 2.15 -3.53
N CYS A 29 0.04 1.11 -3.95
CA CYS A 29 -0.59 -0.02 -4.63
C CYS A 29 -1.62 -0.70 -3.73
N GLY A 30 -2.85 -0.83 -4.23
CA GLY A 30 -3.96 -1.41 -3.51
C GLY A 30 -4.18 -2.90 -3.77
N PRO A 31 -5.33 -3.44 -3.33
CA PRO A 31 -5.60 -4.87 -3.39
C PRO A 31 -6.03 -5.34 -4.78
N THR A 32 -5.76 -6.62 -5.06
CA THR A 32 -6.50 -7.39 -6.06
C THR A 32 -7.75 -7.98 -5.40
N VAL A 33 -8.93 -7.60 -5.87
CA VAL A 33 -10.22 -7.89 -5.21
C VAL A 33 -10.85 -9.20 -5.70
N TYR A 34 -10.16 -10.32 -5.43
CA TYR A 34 -10.63 -11.67 -5.76
C TYR A 34 -11.05 -12.50 -4.53
N ASN A 35 -10.78 -12.00 -3.32
CA ASN A 35 -11.12 -12.63 -2.05
C ASN A 35 -11.04 -11.59 -0.90
N TYR A 36 -11.48 -11.97 0.29
CA TYR A 36 -11.27 -11.19 1.52
C TYR A 36 -9.78 -10.94 1.78
N ALA A 37 -9.48 -9.75 2.28
CA ALA A 37 -8.12 -9.35 2.61
C ALA A 37 -7.63 -10.07 3.87
N HIS A 38 -6.37 -10.52 3.83
CA HIS A 38 -5.69 -11.00 5.02
C HIS A 38 -4.95 -9.86 5.71
N ILE A 39 -4.49 -10.09 6.95
CA ILE A 39 -3.87 -9.05 7.77
C ILE A 39 -2.60 -8.43 7.13
N GLY A 40 -1.86 -9.22 6.35
CA GLY A 40 -0.76 -8.72 5.52
C GLY A 40 -1.18 -7.68 4.47
N ASN A 41 -2.38 -7.80 3.88
CA ASN A 41 -2.92 -6.79 2.94
C ASN A 41 -3.45 -5.56 3.67
N ALA A 42 -3.87 -5.70 4.93
CA ALA A 42 -4.32 -4.58 5.75
C ALA A 42 -3.18 -3.66 6.19
N ARG A 43 -1.98 -4.24 6.41
CA ARG A 43 -0.80 -3.50 6.86
C ARG A 43 -0.45 -2.28 5.98
N PRO A 44 -0.28 -2.40 4.65
CA PRO A 44 -0.03 -1.22 3.80
C PRO A 44 -1.16 -0.20 3.90
N ALA A 45 -2.43 -0.62 3.92
CA ALA A 45 -3.56 0.30 4.02
C ALA A 45 -3.51 1.14 5.31
N VAL A 46 -3.19 0.52 6.44
CA VAL A 46 -3.02 1.23 7.73
C VAL A 46 -1.83 2.18 7.70
N ILE A 47 -0.70 1.78 7.10
CA ILE A 47 0.54 2.58 7.07
C ILE A 47 0.40 3.80 6.18
N PHE A 48 -0.10 3.64 4.94
CA PHE A 48 -0.18 4.74 3.99
C PHE A 48 -1.32 5.71 4.32
N GLU A 49 -2.38 5.23 4.97
CA GLU A 49 -3.41 6.10 5.53
C GLU A 49 -2.89 6.92 6.73
N LEU A 50 -2.07 6.32 7.60
CA LEU A 50 -1.37 7.05 8.66
C LEU A 50 -0.38 8.07 8.07
N LEU A 51 0.37 7.70 7.03
CA LEU A 51 1.27 8.62 6.35
C LEU A 51 0.52 9.83 5.79
N ALA A 52 -0.60 9.61 5.09
CA ALA A 52 -1.44 10.68 4.57
C ALA A 52 -1.93 11.61 5.70
N ARG A 53 -2.29 11.07 6.86
CA ARG A 53 -2.64 11.87 8.06
C ARG A 53 -1.48 12.73 8.56
N VAL A 54 -0.28 12.15 8.66
CA VAL A 54 0.91 12.86 9.13
C VAL A 54 1.27 13.99 8.18
N LEU A 55 1.26 13.72 6.86
CA LEU A 55 1.52 14.73 5.84
C LEU A 55 0.48 15.86 5.88
N ALA A 56 -0.81 15.55 6.04
CA ALA A 56 -1.88 16.54 6.10
C ALA A 56 -1.81 17.48 7.32
N ARG A 57 -0.97 17.19 8.32
CA ARG A 57 -0.68 18.12 9.43
C ARG A 57 0.33 19.21 9.04
N ARG A 58 1.08 19.03 7.95
CA ARG A 58 2.15 19.94 7.52
C ARG A 58 1.86 20.60 6.19
N PHE A 59 1.18 19.90 5.30
CA PHE A 59 0.90 20.36 3.94
C PHE A 59 -0.57 20.68 3.78
N LYS A 60 -0.84 21.70 2.97
CA LYS A 60 -2.20 22.21 2.71
C LYS A 60 -3.05 21.19 1.97
N GLU A 61 -2.48 20.52 0.98
CA GLU A 61 -3.14 19.49 0.20
C GLU A 61 -2.31 18.22 0.16
N VAL A 62 -2.96 17.09 0.43
CA VAL A 62 -2.40 15.74 0.24
C VAL A 62 -3.39 14.96 -0.64
N VAL A 63 -2.96 14.64 -1.85
CA VAL A 63 -3.72 13.78 -2.78
C VAL A 63 -3.18 12.36 -2.63
N TYR A 64 -3.91 11.55 -1.87
CA TYR A 64 -3.60 10.14 -1.69
C TYR A 64 -4.43 9.31 -2.67
N ALA A 65 -3.77 8.58 -3.56
CA ALA A 65 -4.38 7.60 -4.44
C ALA A 65 -4.00 6.17 -4.03
N ARG A 66 -4.97 5.26 -4.08
CA ARG A 66 -4.75 3.81 -3.96
C ARG A 66 -5.66 3.11 -4.93
N ASN A 67 -5.13 2.34 -5.87
CA ASN A 67 -5.96 1.65 -6.86
C ASN A 67 -6.70 0.44 -6.28
N ILE A 68 -7.65 -0.07 -7.07
CA ILE A 68 -8.17 -1.42 -6.96
C ILE A 68 -7.82 -2.16 -8.24
N THR A 69 -7.14 -3.29 -8.13
CA THR A 69 -6.97 -4.21 -9.27
C THR A 69 -8.23 -5.08 -9.35
N ASP A 70 -9.16 -4.68 -10.20
CA ASP A 70 -10.47 -5.29 -10.43
C ASP A 70 -10.53 -6.18 -11.68
N VAL A 71 -9.39 -6.35 -12.38
CA VAL A 71 -9.17 -7.36 -13.41
C VAL A 71 -7.85 -8.09 -13.17
N ASP A 72 -7.89 -9.41 -13.00
CA ASP A 72 -6.70 -10.25 -12.80
C ASP A 72 -7.05 -11.72 -13.12
N ASP A 73 -6.03 -12.55 -13.33
CA ASP A 73 -6.20 -14.00 -13.55
C ASP A 73 -6.96 -14.67 -12.40
N LYS A 74 -6.76 -14.23 -11.15
CA LYS A 74 -7.48 -14.77 -9.98
C LYS A 74 -8.94 -14.35 -9.95
N ILE A 75 -9.25 -13.12 -10.38
CA ILE A 75 -10.63 -12.64 -10.47
C ILE A 75 -11.35 -13.43 -11.56
N ASN A 76 -10.72 -13.59 -12.73
CA ASN A 76 -11.25 -14.39 -13.84
C ASN A 76 -11.53 -15.84 -13.42
N ALA A 77 -10.61 -16.46 -12.69
CA ALA A 77 -10.78 -17.83 -12.18
C ALA A 77 -11.94 -17.93 -11.17
N SER A 78 -12.08 -16.96 -10.26
CA SER A 78 -13.19 -16.92 -9.30
C SER A 78 -14.54 -16.70 -9.98
N ALA A 79 -14.58 -15.79 -10.96
CA ALA A 79 -15.77 -15.46 -11.74
C ALA A 79 -16.25 -16.67 -12.55
N ALA A 80 -15.32 -17.39 -13.20
CA ALA A 80 -15.61 -18.62 -13.92
C ALA A 80 -16.11 -19.74 -12.99
N ALA A 81 -15.52 -19.88 -11.79
CA ALA A 81 -15.96 -20.88 -10.81
C ALA A 81 -17.37 -20.62 -10.27
N GLU A 82 -17.76 -19.36 -10.10
CA GLU A 82 -19.11 -18.95 -9.68
C GLU A 82 -20.09 -18.76 -10.85
N ASN A 83 -19.62 -18.87 -12.11
CA ASN A 83 -20.37 -18.59 -13.33
C ASN A 83 -21.06 -17.21 -13.30
N VAL A 84 -20.29 -16.19 -12.93
CA VAL A 84 -20.72 -14.77 -12.88
C VAL A 84 -19.71 -13.87 -13.61
N PRO A 85 -20.10 -12.66 -14.04
CA PRO A 85 -19.15 -11.66 -14.55
C PRO A 85 -18.11 -11.22 -13.51
N ILE A 86 -16.95 -10.73 -13.95
CA ILE A 86 -15.85 -10.32 -13.06
C ILE A 86 -16.23 -9.15 -12.14
N GLU A 87 -17.17 -8.31 -12.57
CA GLU A 87 -17.72 -7.16 -11.85
C GLU A 87 -18.45 -7.61 -10.58
N VAL A 88 -19.05 -8.81 -10.59
CA VAL A 88 -19.71 -9.39 -9.41
C VAL A 88 -18.69 -9.78 -8.36
N ILE A 89 -17.56 -10.38 -8.77
CA ILE A 89 -16.49 -10.79 -7.86
C ILE A 89 -15.76 -9.56 -7.32
N SER A 90 -15.28 -8.70 -8.23
CA SER A 90 -14.53 -7.50 -7.87
C SER A 90 -15.36 -6.55 -7.02
N GLY A 91 -16.61 -6.27 -7.40
CA GLY A 91 -17.51 -5.43 -6.60
C GLY A 91 -17.75 -5.97 -5.19
N ARG A 92 -17.99 -7.28 -5.04
CA ARG A 92 -18.18 -7.94 -3.74
C ARG A 92 -16.95 -7.76 -2.84
N TYR A 93 -15.76 -8.04 -3.36
CA TYR A 93 -14.54 -7.99 -2.56
C TYR A 93 -13.96 -6.58 -2.40
N THR A 94 -14.29 -5.64 -3.28
CA THR A 94 -14.05 -4.20 -3.05
C THR A 94 -14.86 -3.72 -1.85
N GLN A 95 -16.16 -4.01 -1.80
CA GLN A 95 -17.00 -3.63 -0.67
C GLN A 95 -16.51 -4.29 0.63
N ALA A 96 -16.22 -5.60 0.60
CA ALA A 96 -15.66 -6.30 1.75
C ALA A 96 -14.33 -5.69 2.21
N TYR A 97 -13.45 -5.31 1.29
CA TYR A 97 -12.20 -4.64 1.62
C TYR A 97 -12.44 -3.27 2.27
N HIS A 98 -13.40 -2.48 1.78
CA HIS A 98 -13.76 -1.21 2.41
C HIS A 98 -14.30 -1.38 3.82
N ASP A 99 -15.20 -2.34 4.02
CA ASP A 99 -15.79 -2.63 5.33
C ASP A 99 -14.72 -3.11 6.31
N ASP A 100 -13.87 -4.04 5.89
CA ASP A 100 -12.78 -4.60 6.68
C ASP A 100 -11.74 -3.53 7.06
N MET A 101 -11.29 -2.72 6.10
CA MET A 101 -10.33 -1.64 6.36
C MET A 101 -10.95 -0.52 7.20
N GLY A 102 -12.23 -0.21 6.97
CA GLY A 102 -12.99 0.75 7.76
C GLY A 102 -13.11 0.33 9.23
N ALA A 103 -13.33 -0.96 9.50
CA ALA A 103 -13.30 -1.51 10.85
C ALA A 103 -11.94 -1.32 11.55
N LEU A 104 -10.83 -1.26 10.79
CA LEU A 104 -9.49 -0.94 11.27
C LEU A 104 -9.20 0.59 11.37
N GLY A 105 -10.21 1.43 11.17
CA GLY A 105 -10.10 2.89 11.20
C GLY A 105 -9.33 3.49 10.02
N VAL A 106 -9.15 2.73 8.93
CA VAL A 106 -8.55 3.22 7.68
C VAL A 106 -9.61 3.99 6.90
N ARG A 107 -9.33 5.25 6.60
CA ARG A 107 -10.19 6.06 5.70
C ARG A 107 -9.92 5.73 4.24
N LEU A 108 -10.91 6.01 3.40
CA LEU A 108 -10.74 5.96 1.96
C LEU A 108 -9.66 6.94 1.49
N PRO A 109 -8.90 6.59 0.43
CA PRO A 109 -7.97 7.52 -0.21
C PRO A 109 -8.74 8.70 -0.84
N THR A 110 -8.03 9.76 -1.20
CA THR A 110 -8.60 10.88 -1.99
C THR A 110 -9.10 10.39 -3.34
N ILE A 111 -8.39 9.43 -3.95
CA ILE A 111 -8.71 8.86 -5.26
C ILE A 111 -8.52 7.33 -5.19
N GLU A 112 -9.50 6.57 -5.72
CA GLU A 112 -9.45 5.10 -5.75
C GLU A 112 -9.74 4.58 -7.16
N PRO A 113 -8.75 4.61 -8.07
CA PRO A 113 -8.99 4.27 -9.46
C PRO A 113 -9.11 2.75 -9.66
N LEU A 114 -10.00 2.33 -10.56
CA LEU A 114 -10.18 0.94 -10.97
C LEU A 114 -9.38 0.66 -12.26
N ALA A 115 -8.71 -0.49 -12.36
CA ALA A 115 -7.95 -0.84 -13.55
C ALA A 115 -8.84 -0.92 -14.80
N THR A 116 -10.06 -1.46 -14.68
CA THR A 116 -11.01 -1.57 -15.80
C THR A 116 -11.47 -0.21 -16.36
N GLU A 117 -11.39 0.86 -15.58
CA GLU A 117 -11.77 2.22 -16.00
C GLU A 117 -10.64 2.98 -16.71
N HIS A 118 -9.42 2.42 -16.73
CA HIS A 118 -8.21 3.09 -17.24
C HIS A 118 -7.58 2.38 -18.45
N ILE A 119 -8.33 1.49 -19.11
CA ILE A 119 -7.87 0.77 -20.30
C ILE A 119 -7.40 1.70 -21.42
N PRO A 120 -8.08 2.82 -21.77
CA PRO A 120 -7.59 3.73 -22.79
C PRO A 120 -6.21 4.33 -22.47
N GLN A 121 -5.98 4.70 -21.21
CA GLN A 121 -4.70 5.22 -20.73
C GLN A 121 -3.60 4.17 -20.82
N MET A 122 -3.90 2.92 -20.46
CA MET A 122 -2.97 1.79 -20.58
C MET A 122 -2.59 1.52 -22.04
N ILE A 123 -3.57 1.48 -22.96
CA ILE A 123 -3.31 1.32 -24.40
C ILE A 123 -2.43 2.46 -24.91
N SER A 124 -2.77 3.72 -24.58
CA SER A 124 -1.98 4.88 -24.99
C SER A 124 -0.54 4.86 -24.44
N MET A 125 -0.34 4.36 -23.21
CA MET A 125 0.99 4.19 -22.64
C MET A 125 1.79 3.13 -23.41
N ILE A 126 1.17 2.01 -23.75
CA ILE A 126 1.81 0.95 -24.55
C ILE A 126 2.21 1.47 -25.94
N GLU A 127 1.33 2.18 -26.64
CA GLU A 127 1.63 2.74 -27.97
C GLU A 127 2.86 3.65 -27.92
N ARG A 128 2.97 4.50 -26.90
CA ARG A 128 4.13 5.38 -26.68
C ARG A 128 5.40 4.59 -26.35
N LEU A 129 5.30 3.53 -25.55
CA LEU A 129 6.43 2.64 -25.24
C LEU A 129 6.92 1.90 -26.50
N ILE A 130 6.02 1.45 -27.38
CA ILE A 130 6.40 0.85 -28.66
C ILE A 130 7.08 1.90 -29.55
N ALA A 131 6.47 3.09 -29.70
CA ALA A 131 7.00 4.15 -30.55
C ALA A 131 8.41 4.62 -30.13
N SER A 132 8.71 4.57 -28.83
CA SER A 132 10.02 4.90 -28.26
C SER A 132 11.01 3.73 -28.21
N GLY A 133 10.61 2.53 -28.67
CA GLY A 133 11.49 1.35 -28.73
C GLY A 133 11.66 0.61 -27.40
N HIS A 134 10.82 0.90 -26.40
CA HIS A 134 10.83 0.24 -25.09
C HIS A 134 9.87 -0.94 -24.97
N ALA A 135 8.98 -1.13 -25.95
CA ALA A 135 8.07 -2.26 -26.00
C ALA A 135 7.95 -2.84 -27.41
N TYR A 136 7.47 -4.08 -27.52
CA TYR A 136 7.23 -4.75 -28.79
C TYR A 136 6.03 -5.69 -28.72
N ALA A 137 5.33 -5.83 -29.85
CA ALA A 137 4.26 -6.80 -30.01
C ALA A 137 4.82 -8.16 -30.49
N ALA A 138 4.27 -9.26 -29.97
CA ALA A 138 4.59 -10.61 -30.39
C ALA A 138 3.41 -11.55 -30.06
N GLU A 139 2.93 -12.31 -31.05
CA GLU A 139 1.87 -13.32 -30.85
C GLU A 139 0.63 -12.79 -30.10
N GLY A 140 0.15 -11.59 -30.46
CA GLY A 140 -0.98 -10.92 -29.81
C GLY A 140 -0.69 -10.33 -28.41
N HIS A 141 0.50 -10.55 -27.88
CA HIS A 141 0.98 -9.89 -26.65
C HIS A 141 1.69 -8.59 -27.00
N VAL A 142 1.81 -7.72 -26.01
CA VAL A 142 2.80 -6.65 -25.98
C VAL A 142 3.66 -6.78 -24.74
N LEU A 143 4.96 -6.66 -24.91
CA LEU A 143 5.95 -6.83 -23.87
C LEU A 143 6.82 -5.58 -23.74
N PHE A 144 7.23 -5.29 -22.51
CA PHE A 144 8.30 -4.34 -22.25
C PHE A 144 9.65 -5.05 -22.45
N ALA A 145 10.55 -4.41 -23.22
CA ALA A 145 11.90 -4.89 -23.45
C ALA A 145 12.83 -4.40 -22.34
N ILE A 146 13.18 -5.23 -21.37
CA ILE A 146 13.94 -4.76 -20.19
C ILE A 146 15.33 -4.24 -20.55
N ASP A 147 15.97 -4.81 -21.58
CA ASP A 147 17.29 -4.37 -22.07
C ASP A 147 17.26 -2.97 -22.68
N SER A 148 16.07 -2.43 -22.98
CA SER A 148 15.92 -1.05 -23.47
C SER A 148 16.06 0.00 -22.36
N TYR A 149 16.04 -0.40 -21.09
CA TYR A 149 16.15 0.49 -19.93
C TYR A 149 17.36 0.13 -19.07
N ALA A 150 18.47 0.85 -19.26
CA ALA A 150 19.75 0.55 -18.64
C ALA A 150 19.75 0.57 -17.10
N ALA A 151 18.80 1.24 -16.47
CA ALA A 151 18.68 1.32 -15.01
C ALA A 151 17.68 0.30 -14.41
N TYR A 152 17.21 -0.67 -15.21
CA TYR A 152 16.33 -1.73 -14.72
C TYR A 152 17.01 -2.53 -13.58
N GLY A 153 16.31 -2.70 -12.46
CA GLY A 153 16.86 -3.36 -11.26
C GLY A 153 17.41 -2.40 -10.19
N ALA A 154 17.40 -1.08 -10.44
CA ALA A 154 17.95 -0.09 -9.51
C ALA A 154 17.22 -0.06 -8.16
N LEU A 155 15.88 -0.23 -8.13
CA LEU A 155 15.11 -0.18 -6.89
C LEU A 155 15.38 -1.40 -6.01
N SER A 156 15.32 -2.59 -6.62
CA SER A 156 15.50 -3.88 -5.98
C SER A 156 16.97 -4.24 -5.73
N ARG A 157 17.90 -3.56 -6.40
CA ARG A 157 19.33 -3.87 -6.47
C ARG A 157 19.62 -5.28 -6.97
N ARG A 158 18.76 -5.78 -7.87
CA ARG A 158 18.96 -7.06 -8.55
C ARG A 158 19.69 -6.82 -9.85
N THR A 159 20.70 -7.63 -10.13
CA THR A 159 21.34 -7.64 -11.44
C THR A 159 20.49 -8.44 -12.43
N MET A 160 20.69 -8.21 -13.73
CA MET A 160 20.04 -9.00 -14.79
C MET A 160 20.37 -10.49 -14.64
N ASP A 161 21.61 -10.83 -14.24
CA ASP A 161 22.04 -12.21 -14.00
C ASP A 161 21.27 -12.86 -12.85
N ASP A 162 21.00 -12.13 -11.76
CA ASP A 162 20.18 -12.63 -10.64
C ASP A 162 18.74 -12.93 -11.10
N MET A 163 18.21 -12.11 -12.01
CA MET A 163 16.86 -12.27 -12.55
C MET A 163 16.77 -13.50 -13.46
N VAL A 164 17.76 -13.71 -14.34
CA VAL A 164 17.84 -14.88 -15.23
C VAL A 164 18.06 -16.17 -14.43
N ALA A 165 18.92 -16.16 -13.41
CA ALA A 165 19.16 -17.32 -12.55
C ALA A 165 17.92 -17.73 -11.72
N GLY A 166 17.06 -16.77 -11.38
CA GLY A 166 15.78 -17.00 -10.71
C GLY A 166 14.68 -17.51 -11.64
N ALA A 167 14.74 -17.18 -12.93
CA ALA A 167 13.84 -17.65 -13.97
C ALA A 167 14.15 -19.11 -14.34
N ARG A 168 13.89 -20.05 -13.42
CA ARG A 168 14.03 -21.51 -13.62
C ARG A 168 12.98 -22.09 -14.59
N VAL A 169 12.39 -21.27 -15.46
CA VAL A 169 11.28 -21.62 -16.36
C VAL A 169 11.71 -21.32 -17.79
N GLU A 170 11.31 -22.19 -18.70
CA GLU A 170 11.49 -21.99 -20.14
C GLU A 170 10.94 -20.62 -20.57
N VAL A 171 11.75 -19.86 -21.31
CA VAL A 171 11.35 -18.55 -21.81
C VAL A 171 10.17 -18.74 -22.75
N ALA A 172 9.03 -18.10 -22.44
CA ALA A 172 7.86 -18.20 -23.30
C ALA A 172 8.22 -17.73 -24.72
N PRO A 173 7.74 -18.42 -25.78
CA PRO A 173 8.23 -18.23 -27.15
C PRO A 173 8.04 -16.81 -27.69
N TYR A 174 7.05 -16.08 -27.17
CA TYR A 174 6.76 -14.69 -27.52
C TYR A 174 7.70 -13.67 -26.85
N LYS A 175 8.64 -14.08 -25.98
CA LYS A 175 9.62 -13.20 -25.33
C LYS A 175 10.97 -13.25 -26.05
N ARG A 176 11.56 -12.07 -26.29
CA ARG A 176 12.95 -11.92 -26.76
C ARG A 176 13.95 -12.17 -25.63
N ASN A 177 13.62 -11.72 -24.41
CA ASN A 177 14.40 -11.93 -23.20
C ASN A 177 13.52 -12.53 -22.09
N ALA A 178 14.07 -13.44 -21.28
CA ALA A 178 13.39 -14.07 -20.14
C ALA A 178 12.72 -13.07 -19.19
N GLY A 179 13.40 -11.94 -18.94
CA GLY A 179 12.94 -10.91 -18.03
C GLY A 179 11.95 -9.91 -18.64
N ASP A 180 11.71 -9.94 -19.95
CA ASP A 180 10.67 -9.12 -20.58
C ASP A 180 9.32 -9.43 -19.94
N PHE A 181 8.53 -8.42 -19.64
CA PHE A 181 7.25 -8.57 -18.95
C PHE A 181 6.09 -8.05 -19.79
N VAL A 182 4.93 -8.66 -19.58
CA VAL A 182 3.70 -8.39 -20.33
C VAL A 182 3.15 -7.02 -19.96
N LEU A 183 2.89 -6.20 -20.97
CA LEU A 183 2.09 -4.98 -20.89
C LEU A 183 0.64 -5.23 -21.33
N TRP A 184 0.45 -6.10 -22.32
CA TRP A 184 -0.86 -6.52 -22.83
C TRP A 184 -0.83 -8.01 -23.17
N LYS A 185 -1.85 -8.76 -22.77
CA LYS A 185 -2.01 -10.18 -23.14
C LYS A 185 -3.34 -10.43 -23.83
N PRO A 186 -3.38 -11.36 -24.82
CA PRO A 186 -4.62 -11.83 -25.40
C PRO A 186 -5.58 -12.35 -24.34
N SER A 187 -6.88 -12.19 -24.61
CA SER A 187 -7.94 -12.77 -23.79
C SER A 187 -8.78 -13.73 -24.63
N VAL A 188 -9.34 -14.75 -23.99
CA VAL A 188 -10.18 -15.77 -24.63
C VAL A 188 -11.47 -15.92 -23.85
N ASP A 189 -12.60 -16.01 -24.55
CA ASP A 189 -13.92 -16.28 -23.96
C ASP A 189 -13.84 -17.49 -23.01
N PRO A 190 -14.29 -17.39 -21.74
CA PRO A 190 -15.07 -16.31 -21.11
C PRO A 190 -14.27 -15.28 -20.29
N GLN A 191 -12.96 -15.17 -20.51
CA GLN A 191 -12.18 -14.12 -19.85
C GLN A 191 -12.55 -12.73 -20.40
N PRO A 192 -12.61 -11.71 -19.53
CA PRO A 192 -12.85 -10.33 -19.95
C PRO A 192 -11.72 -9.84 -20.86
N GLY A 193 -12.04 -8.91 -21.75
CA GLY A 193 -11.06 -8.24 -22.59
C GLY A 193 -11.61 -6.95 -23.17
N TRP A 194 -10.73 -6.21 -23.84
CA TRP A 194 -11.02 -4.96 -24.49
C TRP A 194 -10.36 -4.94 -25.88
N ASP A 195 -10.95 -4.17 -26.77
CA ASP A 195 -10.37 -3.91 -28.09
C ASP A 195 -9.09 -3.08 -27.95
N SER A 196 -8.07 -3.46 -28.71
CA SER A 196 -6.79 -2.75 -28.77
C SER A 196 -6.16 -2.87 -30.16
N PRO A 197 -5.14 -2.06 -30.48
CA PRO A 197 -4.35 -2.21 -31.72
C PRO A 197 -3.72 -3.60 -31.89
N TRP A 198 -3.60 -4.39 -30.82
CA TRP A 198 -3.00 -5.72 -30.81
C TRP A 198 -4.04 -6.85 -30.71
N GLY A 199 -5.33 -6.51 -30.89
CA GLY A 199 -6.46 -7.43 -30.80
C GLY A 199 -7.12 -7.45 -29.43
N TRP A 200 -8.05 -8.38 -29.25
CA TRP A 200 -8.82 -8.55 -28.01
C TRP A 200 -7.91 -9.06 -26.88
N GLY A 201 -7.81 -8.28 -25.81
CA GLY A 201 -6.90 -8.61 -24.71
C GLY A 201 -7.13 -7.79 -23.46
N ARG A 202 -6.15 -7.79 -22.57
CA ARG A 202 -6.23 -7.17 -21.25
C ARG A 202 -4.85 -6.76 -20.75
N PRO A 203 -4.77 -5.80 -19.82
CA PRO A 203 -3.50 -5.27 -19.37
C PRO A 203 -2.69 -6.32 -18.58
N GLY A 204 -1.37 -6.11 -18.56
CA GLY A 204 -0.48 -6.74 -17.60
C GLY A 204 -0.50 -5.98 -16.28
N TRP A 205 -0.42 -6.71 -15.17
CA TRP A 205 -0.56 -6.20 -13.80
C TRP A 205 0.23 -4.91 -13.50
N HIS A 206 1.47 -4.81 -13.97
CA HIS A 206 2.35 -3.66 -13.66
C HIS A 206 1.91 -2.36 -14.36
N LEU A 207 1.36 -2.47 -15.57
CA LEU A 207 1.00 -1.32 -16.40
C LEU A 207 -0.12 -0.49 -15.79
N GLU A 208 -1.01 -1.15 -15.06
CA GLU A 208 -2.19 -0.54 -14.44
C GLU A 208 -1.78 0.63 -13.53
N CYS A 209 -0.89 0.36 -12.57
CA CYS A 209 -0.48 1.35 -11.58
C CYS A 209 0.28 2.52 -12.20
N SER A 210 1.17 2.26 -13.18
CA SER A 210 1.86 3.33 -13.90
C SER A 210 0.90 4.26 -14.63
N ALA A 211 -0.09 3.71 -15.34
CA ALA A 211 -1.07 4.50 -16.08
C ALA A 211 -2.01 5.29 -15.14
N MET A 212 -2.52 4.65 -14.09
CA MET A 212 -3.43 5.29 -13.12
C MET A 212 -2.72 6.37 -12.30
N ALA A 213 -1.48 6.14 -11.86
CA ALA A 213 -0.71 7.15 -11.14
C ALA A 213 -0.46 8.39 -12.02
N ALA A 214 -0.06 8.19 -13.27
CA ALA A 214 0.19 9.29 -14.21
C ALA A 214 -1.08 10.10 -14.51
N GLU A 215 -2.22 9.44 -14.70
CA GLU A 215 -3.52 10.09 -14.97
C GLU A 215 -3.95 11.00 -13.82
N HIS A 216 -3.86 10.51 -12.58
CA HIS A 216 -4.44 11.21 -11.43
C HIS A 216 -3.47 12.15 -10.70
N LEU A 217 -2.18 11.83 -10.71
CA LEU A 217 -1.18 12.52 -9.88
C LEU A 217 -0.12 13.25 -10.72
N GLY A 218 0.12 12.79 -11.94
CA GLY A 218 1.11 13.34 -12.87
C GLY A 218 2.31 12.42 -13.13
N GLU A 219 3.18 12.82 -14.05
CA GLU A 219 4.29 11.99 -14.55
C GLU A 219 5.39 11.71 -13.51
N THR A 220 5.54 12.62 -12.53
CA THR A 220 6.43 12.46 -11.38
C THR A 220 5.63 12.75 -10.11
N ILE A 221 5.57 11.77 -9.21
CA ILE A 221 4.88 11.90 -7.92
C ILE A 221 5.88 12.00 -6.76
N ASP A 222 5.41 12.47 -5.60
CA ASP A 222 6.27 12.59 -4.43
C ASP A 222 6.57 11.22 -3.83
N ILE A 223 5.53 10.47 -3.47
CA ILE A 223 5.67 9.21 -2.75
C ILE A 223 4.96 8.10 -3.51
N HIS A 224 5.67 6.99 -3.74
CA HIS A 224 5.10 5.72 -4.19
C HIS A 224 5.33 4.65 -3.14
N GLY A 225 4.30 3.86 -2.81
CA GLY A 225 4.41 2.87 -1.74
C GLY A 225 3.65 1.56 -1.93
N GLY A 226 4.02 0.57 -1.14
CA GLY A 226 3.39 -0.75 -1.13
C GLY A 226 4.08 -1.73 -0.19
N GLY A 227 3.71 -3.01 -0.28
CA GLY A 227 4.38 -4.09 0.44
C GLY A 227 5.81 -4.31 -0.06
N GLN A 228 6.71 -4.82 0.79
CA GLN A 228 8.09 -5.16 0.40
C GLN A 228 8.16 -6.19 -0.74
N ASP A 229 7.15 -7.05 -0.88
CA ASP A 229 7.00 -7.95 -2.04
C ASP A 229 6.79 -7.21 -3.36
N LEU A 230 6.29 -5.99 -3.34
CA LEU A 230 6.07 -5.20 -4.56
C LEU A 230 7.36 -4.53 -5.07
N VAL A 231 8.41 -4.44 -4.26
CA VAL A 231 9.73 -3.91 -4.70
C VAL A 231 10.18 -4.57 -6.01
N PHE A 232 10.00 -5.88 -6.13
CA PHE A 232 10.28 -6.63 -7.35
C PHE A 232 9.30 -7.79 -7.52
N PRO A 233 8.70 -7.98 -8.70
CA PRO A 233 8.97 -7.22 -9.93
C PRO A 233 8.12 -5.95 -10.08
N HIS A 234 7.09 -5.74 -9.25
CA HIS A 234 6.01 -4.80 -9.55
C HIS A 234 6.48 -3.34 -9.69
N HIS A 235 7.01 -2.76 -8.61
CA HIS A 235 7.48 -1.36 -8.61
C HIS A 235 8.70 -1.14 -9.50
N GLU A 236 9.57 -2.14 -9.68
CA GLU A 236 10.68 -2.06 -10.64
C GLU A 236 10.16 -1.93 -12.09
N ASN A 237 9.10 -2.68 -12.42
CA ASN A 237 8.44 -2.60 -13.72
C ASN A 237 7.71 -1.27 -13.91
N GLU A 238 7.07 -0.75 -12.86
CA GLU A 238 6.41 0.56 -12.91
C GLU A 238 7.40 1.71 -13.14
N ILE A 239 8.57 1.66 -12.48
CA ILE A 239 9.67 2.59 -12.76
C ILE A 239 10.05 2.51 -14.23
N ALA A 240 10.30 1.32 -14.74
CA ALA A 240 10.74 1.14 -16.12
C ALA A 240 9.70 1.65 -17.13
N GLN A 241 8.42 1.32 -16.95
CA GLN A 241 7.32 1.80 -17.79
C GLN A 241 7.21 3.34 -17.75
N SER A 242 7.14 3.91 -16.54
CA SER A 242 6.87 5.32 -16.34
C SER A 242 8.05 6.20 -16.77
N VAL A 243 9.28 5.84 -16.39
CA VAL A 243 10.49 6.58 -16.79
C VAL A 243 10.64 6.56 -18.32
N CYS A 244 10.46 5.40 -18.95
CA CYS A 244 10.60 5.28 -20.41
C CYS A 244 9.50 6.03 -21.17
N VAL A 245 8.24 5.97 -20.74
CA VAL A 245 7.16 6.68 -21.45
C VAL A 245 7.21 8.20 -21.25
N HIS A 246 7.73 8.67 -20.11
CA HIS A 246 7.80 10.09 -19.74
C HIS A 246 9.17 10.72 -20.04
N GLY A 247 9.94 10.15 -20.97
CA GLY A 247 11.16 10.77 -21.49
C GLY A 247 12.30 10.88 -20.46
N GLY A 248 12.39 9.93 -19.53
CA GLY A 248 13.45 9.86 -18.52
C GLY A 248 13.15 10.58 -17.21
N LYS A 249 11.96 11.19 -17.05
CA LYS A 249 11.55 11.76 -15.77
C LYS A 249 11.41 10.68 -14.70
N PRO A 250 11.85 10.92 -13.45
CA PRO A 250 11.66 9.95 -12.38
C PRO A 250 10.17 9.73 -12.12
N PHE A 251 9.75 8.48 -11.92
CA PHE A 251 8.35 8.17 -11.62
C PHE A 251 7.94 8.69 -10.24
N ALA A 252 8.73 8.38 -9.20
CA ALA A 252 8.50 8.84 -7.84
C ALA A 252 9.80 9.30 -7.16
N ARG A 253 9.71 10.32 -6.31
CA ARG A 253 10.86 10.86 -5.57
C ARG A 253 11.22 10.00 -4.36
N TYR A 254 10.21 9.46 -3.67
CA TYR A 254 10.37 8.64 -2.47
C TYR A 254 9.65 7.29 -2.64
N TRP A 255 10.38 6.20 -2.46
CA TRP A 255 9.84 4.83 -2.50
C TRP A 255 9.73 4.23 -1.09
N MET A 256 8.51 3.98 -0.62
CA MET A 256 8.25 3.49 0.74
C MET A 256 7.69 2.08 0.72
N HIS A 257 8.32 1.15 1.47
CA HIS A 257 7.86 -0.23 1.51
C HIS A 257 7.70 -0.74 2.94
N ASN A 258 6.54 -1.35 3.24
CA ASN A 258 6.31 -1.99 4.54
C ASN A 258 6.83 -3.42 4.59
N GLY A 259 7.30 -3.84 5.76
CA GLY A 259 7.76 -5.19 6.01
C GLY A 259 6.63 -6.22 5.99
N PHE A 260 7.00 -7.48 5.84
CA PHE A 260 6.07 -8.61 5.87
C PHE A 260 5.35 -8.77 7.21
N VAL A 261 4.18 -9.40 7.17
CA VAL A 261 3.52 -9.94 8.37
C VAL A 261 3.73 -11.45 8.38
N THR A 262 4.19 -11.99 9.50
CA THR A 262 4.27 -13.43 9.78
C THR A 262 3.19 -13.81 10.79
N VAL A 263 2.82 -15.09 10.86
CA VAL A 263 1.93 -15.63 11.89
C VAL A 263 2.70 -16.69 12.65
N ASP A 264 2.86 -16.51 13.96
CA ASP A 264 3.66 -17.39 14.83
C ASP A 264 5.07 -17.69 14.26
N LYS A 265 5.72 -16.65 13.71
CA LYS A 265 7.03 -16.67 13.04
C LYS A 265 7.09 -17.42 11.72
N GLU A 266 5.96 -17.93 11.23
CA GLU A 266 5.85 -18.53 9.92
C GLU A 266 5.29 -17.55 8.88
N LYS A 267 5.70 -17.73 7.62
CA LYS A 267 5.13 -16.95 6.52
C LYS A 267 3.66 -17.37 6.33
N MET A 268 2.76 -16.40 6.22
CA MET A 268 1.37 -16.69 5.88
C MET A 268 1.28 -17.32 4.49
N SER A 269 0.52 -18.41 4.39
CA SER A 269 0.12 -18.96 3.10
C SER A 269 -1.21 -19.69 3.19
N LYS A 270 -1.95 -19.72 2.08
CA LYS A 270 -3.20 -20.48 1.98
C LYS A 270 -2.96 -21.98 2.18
N SER A 271 -1.82 -22.51 1.71
CA SER A 271 -1.51 -23.93 1.82
C SER A 271 -1.19 -24.38 3.24
N LEU A 272 -0.72 -23.47 4.10
CA LEU A 272 -0.47 -23.74 5.52
C LEU A 272 -1.73 -23.53 6.39
N GLY A 273 -2.82 -22.99 5.82
CA GLY A 273 -4.05 -22.72 6.56
C GLY A 273 -3.93 -21.63 7.64
N ASN A 274 -2.79 -20.93 7.72
CA ASN A 274 -2.51 -19.89 8.73
C ASN A 274 -2.81 -18.46 8.23
N THR A 275 -3.64 -18.33 7.19
CA THR A 275 -3.99 -17.02 6.64
C THR A 275 -5.03 -16.35 7.54
N MET A 276 -4.65 -15.26 8.19
CA MET A 276 -5.53 -14.51 9.09
C MET A 276 -6.35 -13.49 8.29
N ILE A 277 -7.63 -13.80 8.06
CA ILE A 277 -8.56 -12.97 7.29
C ILE A 277 -9.12 -11.85 8.16
N VAL A 278 -9.07 -10.60 7.68
CA VAL A 278 -9.53 -9.44 8.46
C VAL A 278 -11.02 -9.55 8.77
N HIS A 279 -11.82 -9.91 7.77
CA HIS A 279 -13.26 -10.14 7.90
C HIS A 279 -13.66 -11.08 9.05
N GLU A 280 -12.83 -12.11 9.32
CA GLU A 280 -13.07 -13.06 10.41
C GLU A 280 -12.55 -12.52 11.75
N LEU A 281 -11.38 -11.86 11.73
CA LEU A 281 -10.78 -11.30 12.94
C LEU A 281 -11.66 -10.22 13.57
N ILE A 282 -12.28 -9.34 12.77
CA ILE A 282 -13.12 -8.24 13.29
C ILE A 282 -14.42 -8.74 13.93
N GLN A 283 -14.81 -10.00 13.73
CA GLN A 283 -15.95 -10.62 14.43
C GLN A 283 -15.59 -11.02 15.86
N HIS A 284 -14.30 -11.21 16.15
CA HIS A 284 -13.79 -11.73 17.42
C HIS A 284 -13.01 -10.68 18.22
N PHE A 285 -12.44 -9.68 17.55
CA PHE A 285 -11.58 -8.67 18.16
C PHE A 285 -11.96 -7.25 17.71
N PRO A 286 -11.82 -6.23 18.58
CA PRO A 286 -12.00 -4.84 18.18
C PRO A 286 -11.00 -4.44 17.10
N GLY A 287 -11.46 -3.78 16.03
CA GLY A 287 -10.59 -3.37 14.93
C GLY A 287 -9.48 -2.40 15.34
N GLU A 288 -9.69 -1.59 16.37
CA GLU A 288 -8.63 -0.73 16.94
C GLU A 288 -7.49 -1.54 17.58
N ALA A 289 -7.79 -2.68 18.22
CA ALA A 289 -6.76 -3.58 18.75
C ALA A 289 -5.92 -4.19 17.62
N LEU A 290 -6.58 -4.58 16.51
CA LEU A 290 -5.89 -5.07 15.31
C LEU A 290 -5.01 -3.98 14.68
N ARG A 291 -5.52 -2.74 14.58
CA ARG A 291 -4.75 -1.57 14.11
C ARG A 291 -3.54 -1.30 15.01
N TYR A 292 -3.71 -1.39 16.33
CA TYR A 292 -2.63 -1.20 17.29
C TYR A 292 -1.51 -2.22 17.06
N VAL A 293 -1.84 -3.51 16.87
CA VAL A 293 -0.83 -4.54 16.54
C VAL A 293 -0.10 -4.21 15.25
N LEU A 294 -0.81 -3.81 14.19
CA LEU A 294 -0.21 -3.42 12.91
C LEU A 294 0.78 -2.24 13.02
N LEU A 295 0.58 -1.35 13.99
CA LEU A 295 1.41 -0.17 14.27
C LEU A 295 2.45 -0.40 15.38
N SER A 296 2.38 -1.53 16.10
CA SER A 296 3.25 -1.83 17.25
C SER A 296 4.70 -2.10 16.88
N ALA A 297 4.96 -2.45 15.62
CA ALA A 297 6.30 -2.55 15.04
C ALA A 297 6.48 -1.47 13.97
N HIS A 298 7.72 -0.95 13.86
CA HIS A 298 8.06 0.01 12.81
C HIS A 298 7.67 -0.55 11.44
N TYR A 299 7.06 0.27 10.58
CA TYR A 299 6.40 -0.18 9.36
C TYR A 299 7.29 -1.01 8.40
N ARG A 300 8.60 -0.70 8.33
CA ARG A 300 9.62 -1.42 7.54
C ARG A 300 10.05 -2.77 8.12
N GLN A 301 9.81 -3.02 9.40
CA GLN A 301 10.23 -4.26 10.06
C GLN A 301 9.19 -5.37 9.85
N PRO A 302 9.61 -6.65 9.80
CA PRO A 302 8.68 -7.75 9.92
C PRO A 302 7.82 -7.60 11.19
N LEU A 303 6.53 -7.88 11.06
CA LEU A 303 5.61 -7.91 12.19
C LEU A 303 5.14 -9.34 12.40
N ASP A 304 5.37 -9.86 13.60
CA ASP A 304 4.87 -11.17 13.98
C ASP A 304 3.47 -11.04 14.58
N TRP A 305 2.52 -11.75 13.98
CA TRP A 305 1.11 -11.73 14.34
C TRP A 305 0.76 -12.95 15.17
N SER A 306 0.10 -12.74 16.30
CA SER A 306 -0.41 -13.81 17.15
C SER A 306 -1.64 -13.35 17.93
N GLU A 307 -2.47 -14.29 18.36
CA GLU A 307 -3.62 -13.97 19.21
C GLU A 307 -3.17 -13.28 20.52
N GLN A 308 -2.05 -13.73 21.09
CA GLN A 308 -1.47 -13.12 22.29
C GLN A 308 -1.13 -11.63 22.07
N ALA A 309 -0.63 -11.27 20.88
CA ALA A 309 -0.34 -9.88 20.53
C ALA A 309 -1.64 -9.05 20.48
N ILE A 310 -2.71 -9.59 19.89
CA ILE A 310 -4.03 -8.92 19.84
C ILE A 310 -4.59 -8.71 21.24
N GLN A 311 -4.59 -9.75 22.08
CA GLN A 311 -5.08 -9.65 23.46
C GLN A 311 -4.25 -8.65 24.29
N GLN A 312 -2.95 -8.57 24.05
CA GLN A 312 -2.08 -7.59 24.71
C GLN A 312 -2.38 -6.15 24.24
N ALA A 313 -2.61 -5.95 22.94
CA ALA A 313 -3.03 -4.67 22.40
C ALA A 313 -4.37 -4.23 23.00
N GLN A 314 -5.35 -5.13 23.07
CA GLN A 314 -6.65 -4.86 23.69
C GLN A 314 -6.51 -4.45 25.15
N ARG A 315 -5.78 -5.21 25.98
CA ARG A 315 -5.54 -4.84 27.39
C ARG A 315 -4.88 -3.45 27.54
N THR A 316 -4.01 -3.10 26.59
CA THR A 316 -3.32 -1.80 26.59
C THR A 316 -4.31 -0.67 26.31
N LEU A 317 -5.14 -0.83 25.28
CA LEU A 317 -6.20 0.11 24.94
C LEU A 317 -7.25 0.23 26.05
N ASP A 318 -7.73 -0.88 26.61
CA ASP A 318 -8.71 -0.89 27.71
C ASP A 318 -8.21 -0.08 28.91
N ARG A 319 -6.91 -0.20 29.24
CA ARG A 319 -6.29 0.60 30.30
C ARG A 319 -6.27 2.08 29.95
N MET A 320 -5.90 2.45 28.72
CA MET A 320 -5.88 3.84 28.28
C MET A 320 -7.28 4.45 28.33
N TYR A 321 -8.28 3.75 27.76
CA TYR A 321 -9.67 4.18 27.78
C TYR A 321 -10.25 4.27 29.19
N ALA A 322 -9.88 3.36 30.10
CA ALA A 322 -10.29 3.45 31.50
C ALA A 322 -9.77 4.73 32.17
N VAL A 323 -8.48 5.04 31.99
CA VAL A 323 -7.88 6.27 32.53
C VAL A 323 -8.53 7.51 31.92
N LEU A 324 -8.74 7.54 30.60
CA LEU A 324 -9.36 8.67 29.92
C LEU A 324 -10.80 8.88 30.36
N ARG A 325 -11.59 7.80 30.50
CA ARG A 325 -12.97 7.85 31.01
C ARG A 325 -13.02 8.41 32.42
N ASP A 326 -12.14 7.93 33.30
CA ASP A 326 -12.12 8.37 34.70
C ASP A 326 -11.69 9.85 34.78
N ALA A 327 -10.77 10.30 33.93
CA ALA A 327 -10.37 11.71 33.82
C ALA A 327 -11.46 12.63 33.27
N LEU A 328 -12.16 12.22 32.21
CA LEU A 328 -13.27 13.00 31.66
C LEU A 328 -14.46 13.10 32.62
N SER A 329 -14.56 12.19 33.60
CA SER A 329 -15.58 12.27 34.65
C SER A 329 -15.30 13.37 35.68
N THR A 330 -14.04 13.80 35.85
CA THR A 330 -13.66 14.87 36.77
C THR A 330 -13.71 16.24 36.11
N VAL A 331 -13.50 16.32 34.79
CA VAL A 331 -13.58 17.56 34.01
C VAL A 331 -14.44 17.35 32.76
N PRO A 332 -15.78 17.43 32.89
CA PRO A 332 -16.68 17.31 31.75
C PRO A 332 -16.46 18.46 30.75
N ASP A 333 -16.80 18.23 29.48
CA ASP A 333 -16.72 19.20 28.38
C ASP A 333 -15.32 19.70 27.99
N LEU A 334 -14.30 18.88 28.26
CA LEU A 334 -12.93 19.13 27.83
C LEU A 334 -12.78 19.01 26.30
N GLN A 335 -12.14 20.00 25.68
CA GLN A 335 -11.79 19.96 24.25
C GLN A 335 -10.37 19.45 24.07
N ALA A 336 -10.19 18.46 23.20
CA ALA A 336 -8.87 17.92 22.86
C ALA A 336 -7.94 19.04 22.36
N SER A 337 -6.68 18.96 22.78
CA SER A 337 -5.60 19.83 22.33
C SER A 337 -4.80 19.19 21.21
N GLU A 338 -3.79 19.91 20.70
CA GLU A 338 -2.85 19.33 19.75
C GLU A 338 -2.09 18.15 20.38
N PRO A 339 -1.85 17.06 19.62
CA PRO A 339 -1.05 15.95 20.12
C PRO A 339 0.33 16.41 20.57
N GLY A 340 0.84 15.78 21.63
CA GLY A 340 2.14 16.14 22.22
C GLY A 340 3.28 16.17 21.20
N ALA A 341 4.19 17.13 21.35
CA ALA A 341 5.27 17.35 20.40
C ALA A 341 6.17 16.12 20.18
N ALA A 342 6.42 15.30 21.21
CA ALA A 342 7.20 14.07 21.12
C ALA A 342 6.49 12.99 20.28
N PHE A 343 5.17 12.86 20.44
CA PHE A 343 4.35 11.95 19.63
C PHE A 343 4.40 12.32 18.15
N ILE A 344 4.23 13.61 17.83
CA ILE A 344 4.34 14.09 16.45
C ILE A 344 5.76 13.92 15.90
N ALA A 345 6.79 14.21 16.70
CA ALA A 345 8.18 14.04 16.29
C ALA A 345 8.49 12.59 15.88
N ALA A 346 8.00 11.61 16.65
CA ALA A 346 8.16 10.19 16.33
C ALA A 346 7.47 9.82 15.01
N LEU A 347 6.25 10.32 14.77
CA LEU A 347 5.55 10.09 13.50
C LEU A 347 6.24 10.75 12.30
N GLU A 348 6.78 11.96 12.48
CA GLU A 348 7.52 12.68 11.44
C GLU A 348 8.90 12.07 11.15
N ASP A 349 9.45 11.31 12.09
CA ASP A 349 10.71 10.59 11.92
C ASP A 349 10.47 9.19 11.34
N ASP A 350 10.07 9.10 10.07
CA ASP A 350 9.84 7.86 9.30
C ASP A 350 8.77 6.94 9.90
N LEU A 351 7.67 7.55 10.39
CA LEU A 351 6.57 6.83 11.02
C LEU A 351 7.06 5.87 12.11
N ALA A 352 7.87 6.38 13.06
CA ALA A 352 8.33 5.61 14.21
C ALA A 352 7.17 5.35 15.20
N THR A 353 6.19 4.56 14.75
CA THR A 353 4.96 4.26 15.48
C THR A 353 5.21 3.55 16.81
N PRO A 354 6.24 2.70 17.01
CA PRO A 354 6.53 2.17 18.35
C PRO A 354 6.85 3.28 19.36
N ASP A 355 7.63 4.29 18.96
CA ASP A 355 7.99 5.42 19.81
C ASP A 355 6.77 6.31 20.06
N ALA A 356 5.95 6.56 19.03
CA ALA A 356 4.69 7.28 19.18
C ALA A 356 3.71 6.57 20.15
N LEU A 357 3.57 5.25 20.04
CA LEU A 357 2.75 4.46 20.95
C LEU A 357 3.32 4.45 22.38
N ALA A 358 4.65 4.47 22.54
CA ALA A 358 5.30 4.60 23.84
C ALA A 358 5.00 5.95 24.52
N GLU A 359 4.93 7.04 23.74
CA GLU A 359 4.52 8.36 24.22
C GLU A 359 3.06 8.34 24.69
N LEU A 360 2.13 7.75 23.92
CA LEU A 360 0.71 7.60 24.35
C LEU A 360 0.60 6.80 25.65
N ASN A 361 1.33 5.70 25.77
CA ASN A 361 1.38 4.88 26.99
C ASN A 361 1.92 5.68 28.20
N THR A 362 2.90 6.57 27.96
CA THR A 362 3.47 7.41 29.00
C THR A 362 2.48 8.48 29.45
N LEU A 363 1.76 9.12 28.52
CA LEU A 363 0.69 10.08 28.82
C LEU A 363 -0.42 9.43 29.64
N ALA A 364 -0.94 8.28 29.21
CA ALA A 364 -1.97 7.54 29.94
C ALA A 364 -1.52 7.15 31.35
N ARG A 365 -0.24 6.79 31.54
CA ARG A 365 0.30 6.48 32.88
C ARG A 365 0.39 7.71 33.78
N LYS A 366 0.85 8.85 33.25
CA LYS A 366 0.92 10.12 33.99
C LYS A 366 -0.47 10.55 34.43
N LEU A 367 -1.44 10.51 33.52
CA LEU A 367 -2.82 10.85 33.82
C LEU A 367 -3.39 9.92 34.91
N GLY A 368 -3.20 8.61 34.77
CA GLY A 368 -3.64 7.63 35.77
C GLY A 368 -3.05 7.86 37.18
N GLY A 369 -1.82 8.38 37.27
CA GLY A 369 -1.21 8.77 38.54
C GLY A 369 -1.71 10.10 39.11
N ALA A 370 -2.22 11.00 38.26
CA ALA A 370 -2.74 12.31 38.63
C ALA A 370 -4.21 12.29 39.06
N LEU A 371 -4.97 11.21 38.77
CA LEU A 371 -6.41 11.07 39.07
C LEU A 371 -6.80 11.12 40.58
N GLY A 372 -5.87 11.43 41.48
CA GLY A 372 -6.14 11.69 42.90
C GLY A 372 -5.57 13.01 43.45
N ALA A 373 -4.87 13.81 42.64
CA ALA A 373 -4.29 15.09 43.02
C ALA A 373 -4.41 16.05 41.83
N ASP A 374 -5.34 17.01 41.89
CA ASP A 374 -5.61 18.05 40.88
C ASP A 374 -5.41 17.57 39.43
N ALA A 375 -6.45 16.94 38.87
CA ALA A 375 -6.43 16.39 37.52
C ALA A 375 -5.88 17.43 36.53
N ASP A 376 -4.70 17.15 35.97
CA ASP A 376 -4.01 18.03 35.04
C ASP A 376 -4.77 18.08 33.72
N GLU A 377 -5.60 19.11 33.56
CA GLU A 377 -6.43 19.31 32.37
C GLU A 377 -5.61 19.26 31.09
N ASP A 378 -4.37 19.76 31.07
CA ASP A 378 -3.54 19.75 29.87
C ASP A 378 -3.14 18.33 29.49
N LEU A 379 -2.86 17.45 30.46
CA LEU A 379 -2.61 16.03 30.20
C LEU A 379 -3.86 15.32 29.67
N ILE A 380 -5.05 15.66 30.16
CA ILE A 380 -6.32 15.08 29.67
C ILE A 380 -6.62 15.58 28.26
N ARG A 381 -6.35 16.85 27.94
CA ARG A 381 -6.53 17.39 26.59
C ARG A 381 -5.54 16.81 25.59
N THR A 382 -4.35 16.41 26.04
CA THR A 382 -3.26 15.93 25.17
C THR A 382 -3.39 14.44 24.83
N LEU A 383 -3.85 13.62 25.78
CA LEU A 383 -4.12 12.18 25.60
C LEU A 383 -5.40 11.96 24.80
#